data_AF-A0A7V7RL85-F1
#
_entry.id   AF-A0A7V7RL85-F1
#
_cell.length_a   1.000
_cell.length_b   1.000
_cell.length_c   1.000
_cell.angle_alpha   90.00
_cell.angle_beta   90.00
_cell.angle_gamma   90.00
#
_symmetry.space_group_name_H-M   'P 1'
#
loop_
_entity.id
_entity.type
_entity.pdbx_description
1 polymer ?
#
loop_
_entity_poly.entity_id
_entity_poly.type
_entity_poly.pdbx_seq_one_letter_code
_entity_poly.pdbx_strand_id
1 'polypeptide(L)'
;MEKAVLRPRKARIDEMRKKKMKKRNVQLATVTVAAAVTASSIGLGGKEAKASAGMYEVEKGDTLYRISKDFDLTVQQLKEMNDLHSDKIFPGQKLEVPTEYHTTETFLQHAAIYTVVPGDTLWSIADRYGVPVSELKSLNHLQNDMVLIHQRLIIMEDIAVQSAKIIGAADNFTVEFQAGGRHFALKVPYGTAQEYQRLAGKTVIVTHKNGSVINIQK
;
A
#
# COMPACT_ATOMS: atom_id res chain seq x y z
N MET A 1 -6.87 -26.27 -37.92
CA MET A 1 -7.42 -25.14 -37.15
C MET A 1 -8.08 -25.70 -35.90
N GLU A 2 -7.40 -25.62 -34.76
CA GLU A 2 -7.85 -26.17 -33.49
C GLU A 2 -8.94 -25.24 -32.90
N LYS A 3 -10.20 -25.70 -32.89
CA LYS A 3 -11.29 -24.95 -32.27
C LYS A 3 -11.05 -24.94 -30.75
N ALA A 4 -10.74 -23.77 -30.19
CA ALA A 4 -10.69 -23.57 -28.75
C ALA A 4 -12.04 -23.97 -28.14
N VAL A 5 -12.07 -25.12 -27.46
CA VAL A 5 -13.25 -25.62 -26.77
C VAL A 5 -13.51 -24.70 -25.58
N LEU A 6 -14.51 -23.81 -25.72
CA LEU A 6 -14.99 -22.94 -24.66
C LEU A 6 -15.52 -23.79 -23.49
N ARG A 7 -14.73 -23.87 -22.41
CA ARG A 7 -15.13 -24.59 -21.20
C ARG A 7 -16.38 -23.95 -20.56
N PRO A 8 -17.35 -24.75 -20.07
CA PRO A 8 -18.56 -24.24 -19.41
C PRO A 8 -18.26 -23.28 -18.25
N ARG A 9 -19.10 -22.25 -18.09
CA ARG A 9 -18.97 -21.16 -17.10
C ARG A 9 -18.68 -21.65 -15.68
N LYS A 10 -19.40 -22.67 -15.22
CA LYS A 10 -19.24 -23.25 -13.89
C LYS A 10 -17.84 -23.83 -13.67
N ALA A 11 -17.30 -24.54 -14.66
CA ALA A 11 -16.00 -25.19 -14.55
C ALA A 11 -14.84 -24.19 -14.43
N ARG A 12 -14.92 -23.06 -15.17
CA ARG A 12 -13.91 -21.99 -15.10
C ARG A 12 -13.97 -21.23 -13.76
N ILE A 13 -15.18 -20.93 -13.28
CA ILE A 13 -15.40 -20.29 -11.97
C ILE A 13 -14.91 -21.19 -10.83
N ASP A 14 -15.21 -22.48 -10.89
CA ASP A 14 -14.77 -23.45 -9.89
C ASP A 14 -13.26 -23.63 -9.91
N GLU A 15 -12.61 -23.58 -11.08
CA GLU A 15 -11.16 -23.62 -11.21
C GLU A 15 -10.49 -22.37 -10.61
N MET A 16 -11.01 -21.17 -10.92
CA MET A 16 -10.54 -19.91 -10.34
C MET A 16 -10.75 -19.87 -8.82
N ARG A 17 -11.91 -20.31 -8.33
CA ARG A 17 -12.21 -20.41 -6.90
C ARG A 17 -11.31 -21.43 -6.21
N LYS A 18 -11.09 -22.61 -6.78
CA LYS A 18 -10.18 -23.64 -6.21
C LYS A 18 -8.73 -23.14 -6.15
N LYS A 19 -8.24 -22.47 -7.20
CA LYS A 19 -6.92 -21.82 -7.20
C LYS A 19 -6.82 -20.73 -6.13
N LYS A 20 -7.85 -19.88 -6.00
CA LYS A 20 -7.94 -18.82 -4.96
C LYS A 20 -7.99 -19.40 -3.54
N MET A 21 -8.77 -20.47 -3.32
CA MET A 21 -8.88 -21.16 -2.02
C MET A 21 -7.58 -21.84 -1.60
N LYS A 22 -6.88 -22.49 -2.54
CA LYS A 22 -5.58 -23.13 -2.25
C LYS A 22 -4.51 -22.09 -1.92
N LYS A 23 -4.50 -20.92 -2.61
CA LYS A 23 -3.63 -19.80 -2.25
C LYS A 23 -3.99 -19.17 -0.88
N ARG A 24 -5.28 -18.96 -0.62
CA ARG A 24 -5.77 -18.36 0.64
C ARG A 24 -5.53 -19.24 1.87
N ASN A 25 -5.70 -20.57 1.76
CA ASN A 25 -5.48 -21.48 2.88
C ASN A 25 -3.99 -21.69 3.18
N VAL A 26 -3.11 -21.54 2.19
CA VAL A 26 -1.65 -21.51 2.42
C VAL A 26 -1.24 -20.21 3.13
N GLN A 27 -1.91 -19.08 2.86
CA GLN A 27 -1.61 -17.77 3.46
C GLN A 27 -2.25 -17.54 4.85
N LEU A 28 -3.42 -18.10 5.14
CA LEU A 28 -4.05 -18.01 6.48
C LEU A 28 -3.32 -18.85 7.53
N ALA A 29 -2.61 -19.91 7.12
CA ALA A 29 -1.82 -20.74 8.02
C ALA A 29 -0.52 -20.06 8.51
N THR A 30 -0.12 -18.92 7.91
CA THR A 30 1.12 -18.21 8.20
C THR A 30 0.92 -16.81 8.78
N VAL A 31 -0.30 -16.43 9.18
CA VAL A 31 -0.52 -15.17 9.94
C VAL A 31 -0.16 -15.38 11.42
N THR A 32 1.09 -15.74 11.67
CA THR A 32 1.83 -15.21 12.81
C THR A 32 2.48 -13.94 12.30
N VAL A 33 2.03 -12.78 12.77
CA VAL A 33 2.79 -11.53 12.57
C VAL A 33 4.06 -11.66 13.41
N ALA A 34 5.05 -12.33 12.84
CA ALA A 34 6.40 -12.34 13.35
C ALA A 34 7.09 -11.09 12.81
N ALA A 35 7.42 -10.18 13.72
CA ALA A 35 8.47 -9.20 13.52
C ALA A 35 9.77 -9.95 13.16
N ALA A 36 10.04 -10.07 11.86
CA ALA A 36 11.34 -10.46 11.30
C ALA A 36 11.24 -10.44 9.76
N VAL A 37 11.45 -9.28 9.15
CA VAL A 37 11.95 -9.26 7.77
C VAL A 37 13.44 -9.00 7.87
N THR A 38 14.19 -10.09 7.85
CA THR A 38 15.64 -10.10 7.80
C THR A 38 16.10 -9.37 6.54
N ALA A 39 16.97 -8.39 6.73
CA ALA A 39 17.64 -7.67 5.67
C ALA A 39 18.39 -8.65 4.75
N SER A 40 18.03 -8.66 3.47
CA SER A 40 18.88 -9.15 2.39
C SER A 40 18.52 -8.37 1.13
N SER A 41 19.51 -7.60 0.69
CA SER A 41 19.54 -6.74 -0.49
C SER A 41 18.99 -7.38 -1.76
N ILE A 42 18.06 -6.69 -2.44
CA ILE A 42 17.90 -6.80 -3.89
C ILE A 42 17.93 -5.39 -4.45
N GLY A 43 19.09 -5.03 -5.01
CA GLY A 43 19.16 -3.94 -5.98
C GLY A 43 18.60 -4.43 -7.30
N LEU A 44 17.57 -3.76 -7.80
CA LEU A 44 17.14 -3.82 -9.20
C LEU A 44 16.64 -2.41 -9.54
N GLY A 45 17.21 -1.85 -10.61
CA GLY A 45 16.95 -0.49 -11.05
C GLY A 45 15.45 -0.25 -11.23
N GLY A 46 14.98 0.83 -10.63
CA GLY A 46 13.64 1.35 -10.82
C GLY A 46 13.42 1.70 -12.29
N LYS A 47 12.84 0.76 -13.04
CA LYS A 47 11.83 1.17 -14.00
C LYS A 47 10.63 1.59 -13.16
N GLU A 48 10.23 2.84 -13.30
CA GLU A 48 8.94 3.35 -12.84
C GLU A 48 7.89 2.28 -13.15
N ALA A 49 7.36 1.65 -12.12
CA ALA A 49 6.16 0.84 -12.25
C ALA A 49 5.03 1.83 -12.46
N LYS A 50 4.82 2.25 -13.72
CA LYS A 50 3.49 2.68 -14.13
C LYS A 50 2.55 1.57 -13.68
N ALA A 51 1.58 1.90 -12.82
CA ALA A 51 0.43 1.06 -12.58
C ALA A 51 -0.09 0.64 -13.96
N SER A 52 0.16 -0.61 -14.33
CA SER A 52 -0.28 -1.12 -15.62
C SER A 52 -1.80 -1.28 -15.49
N ALA A 53 -2.54 -0.33 -16.02
CA ALA A 53 -3.98 -0.44 -16.13
C ALA A 53 -4.30 -1.53 -17.15
N GLY A 54 -5.09 -2.51 -16.74
CA GLY A 54 -5.61 -3.59 -17.57
C GLY A 54 -6.97 -3.21 -18.06
N MET A 55 -7.36 -3.70 -19.23
CA MET A 55 -8.69 -3.44 -19.78
C MET A 55 -9.58 -4.65 -19.50
N TYR A 56 -10.65 -4.43 -18.74
CA TYR A 56 -11.76 -5.36 -18.56
C TYR A 56 -12.91 -4.99 -19.50
N GLU A 57 -13.33 -5.91 -20.37
CA GLU A 57 -14.50 -5.72 -21.21
C GLU A 57 -15.74 -6.24 -20.49
N VAL A 58 -16.70 -5.34 -20.23
CA VAL A 58 -17.95 -5.63 -19.52
C VAL A 58 -18.75 -6.68 -20.29
N GLU A 59 -19.15 -7.75 -19.62
CA GLU A 59 -19.99 -8.82 -20.18
C GLU A 59 -21.47 -8.58 -19.89
N LYS A 60 -22.34 -9.27 -20.64
CA LYS A 60 -23.80 -9.24 -20.40
C LYS A 60 -24.13 -9.72 -18.98
N GLY A 61 -24.74 -8.84 -18.19
CA GLY A 61 -25.14 -9.11 -16.81
C GLY A 61 -24.05 -8.86 -15.77
N ASP A 62 -23.00 -8.12 -16.12
CA ASP A 62 -22.12 -7.48 -15.14
C ASP A 62 -22.79 -6.31 -14.43
N THR A 63 -22.28 -6.04 -13.24
CA THR A 63 -22.55 -4.82 -12.47
C THR A 63 -21.22 -4.29 -11.95
N LEU A 64 -21.12 -2.97 -11.73
CA LEU A 64 -19.93 -2.39 -11.10
C LEU A 64 -19.61 -3.03 -9.76
N TYR A 65 -20.62 -3.46 -9.00
CA TYR A 65 -20.43 -4.19 -7.75
C TYR A 65 -19.69 -5.51 -7.96
N ARG A 66 -20.09 -6.32 -8.95
CA ARG A 66 -19.42 -7.59 -9.24
C ARG A 66 -18.00 -7.35 -9.72
N ILE A 67 -17.81 -6.45 -10.67
CA ILE A 67 -16.51 -6.15 -11.26
C ILE A 67 -15.57 -5.60 -10.19
N SER A 68 -15.97 -4.57 -9.44
CA SER A 68 -15.14 -4.02 -8.36
C SER A 68 -14.76 -5.10 -7.35
N LYS A 69 -15.68 -6.00 -7.00
CA LYS A 69 -15.37 -7.11 -6.09
C LYS A 69 -14.39 -8.12 -6.68
N ASP A 70 -14.45 -8.37 -7.97
CA ASP A 70 -13.53 -9.29 -8.67
C ASP A 70 -12.10 -8.73 -8.76
N PHE A 71 -11.97 -7.40 -8.72
CA PHE A 71 -10.69 -6.67 -8.72
C PHE A 71 -10.31 -6.09 -7.35
N ASP A 72 -10.98 -6.51 -6.28
CA ASP A 72 -10.75 -6.04 -4.90
C ASP A 72 -10.79 -4.50 -4.73
N LEU A 73 -11.61 -3.84 -5.56
CA LEU A 73 -11.94 -2.42 -5.50
C LEU A 73 -13.29 -2.19 -4.80
N THR A 74 -13.52 -0.96 -4.37
CA THR A 74 -14.88 -0.44 -4.15
C THR A 74 -15.51 -0.02 -5.49
N VAL A 75 -16.84 0.03 -5.54
CA VAL A 75 -17.56 0.59 -6.70
C VAL A 75 -17.10 2.01 -7.00
N GLN A 76 -16.87 2.81 -5.96
CA GLN A 76 -16.42 4.19 -6.10
C GLN A 76 -15.03 4.30 -6.74
N GLN A 77 -14.06 3.51 -6.27
CA GLN A 77 -12.72 3.48 -6.86
C GLN A 77 -12.75 3.04 -8.34
N LEU A 78 -13.56 2.05 -8.67
CA LEU A 78 -13.72 1.61 -10.07
C LEU A 78 -14.34 2.72 -10.93
N LYS A 79 -15.27 3.51 -10.39
CA LYS A 79 -15.88 4.64 -11.08
C LYS A 79 -14.91 5.79 -11.29
N GLU A 80 -14.17 6.17 -10.26
CA GLU A 80 -13.16 7.24 -10.32
C GLU A 80 -12.06 6.91 -11.33
N MET A 81 -11.57 5.67 -11.35
CA MET A 81 -10.59 5.19 -12.32
C MET A 81 -11.07 5.25 -13.77
N ASN A 82 -12.39 5.25 -13.99
CA ASN A 82 -13.00 5.16 -15.31
C ASN A 82 -13.85 6.40 -15.67
N ASP A 83 -13.70 7.49 -14.90
CA ASP A 83 -14.49 8.73 -15.04
C ASP A 83 -16.01 8.49 -15.13
N LEU A 84 -16.53 7.49 -14.39
CA LEU A 84 -17.94 7.13 -14.40
C LEU A 84 -18.75 7.94 -13.39
N HIS A 85 -19.68 8.75 -13.89
CA HIS A 85 -20.59 9.52 -13.03
C HIS A 85 -21.84 8.74 -12.57
N SER A 86 -22.03 7.50 -13.04
CA SER A 86 -23.19 6.67 -12.68
C SER A 86 -22.83 5.19 -12.57
N ASP A 87 -23.74 4.38 -12.04
CA ASP A 87 -23.52 2.93 -11.89
C ASP A 87 -23.88 2.13 -13.15
N LYS A 88 -24.32 2.82 -14.22
CA LYS A 88 -24.69 2.18 -15.49
C LYS A 88 -23.44 1.83 -16.28
N ILE A 89 -23.36 0.56 -16.66
CA ILE A 89 -22.35 0.01 -17.58
C ILE A 89 -23.02 -0.83 -18.65
N PHE A 90 -22.39 -0.94 -19.82
CA PHE A 90 -22.94 -1.64 -20.97
C PHE A 90 -22.05 -2.81 -21.40
N PRO A 91 -22.62 -3.93 -21.85
CA PRO A 91 -21.82 -5.01 -22.43
C PRO A 91 -20.95 -4.50 -23.59
N GLY A 92 -19.68 -4.88 -23.61
CA GLY A 92 -18.66 -4.41 -24.55
C GLY A 92 -17.94 -3.13 -24.12
N GLN A 93 -18.38 -2.47 -23.04
CA GLN A 93 -17.68 -1.31 -22.47
C GLN A 93 -16.34 -1.76 -21.89
N LYS A 94 -15.26 -1.03 -22.18
CA LYS A 94 -13.95 -1.29 -21.58
C LYS A 94 -13.80 -0.45 -20.32
N LEU A 95 -13.42 -1.10 -19.22
CA LEU A 95 -13.09 -0.48 -17.96
C LEU A 95 -11.62 -0.74 -17.64
N GLU A 96 -10.90 0.30 -17.25
CA GLU A 96 -9.61 0.20 -16.60
C GLU A 96 -9.77 -0.49 -15.24
N VAL A 97 -8.95 -1.52 -15.03
CA VAL A 97 -8.86 -2.29 -13.81
C VAL A 97 -7.38 -2.55 -13.49
N PRO A 98 -6.98 -2.66 -12.21
CA PRO A 98 -5.61 -2.99 -11.86
C PRO A 98 -5.17 -4.35 -12.44
N THR A 99 -4.04 -4.44 -13.16
CA THR A 99 -3.49 -5.75 -13.60
C THR A 99 -2.72 -6.46 -12.50
N GLU A 100 -2.30 -5.75 -11.48
CA GLU A 100 -1.60 -6.33 -10.35
C GLU A 100 -2.56 -6.53 -9.20
N TYR A 101 -3.01 -7.77 -9.01
CA TYR A 101 -3.57 -8.17 -7.73
C TYR A 101 -2.48 -7.95 -6.68
N HIS A 102 -2.69 -7.01 -5.76
CA HIS A 102 -1.94 -6.99 -4.53
C HIS A 102 -2.21 -8.31 -3.82
N THR A 103 -1.36 -9.32 -4.04
CA THR A 103 -1.32 -10.46 -3.14
C THR A 103 -1.06 -9.89 -1.75
N THR A 104 -1.56 -10.53 -0.69
CA THR A 104 -1.33 -10.08 0.69
C THR A 104 0.17 -9.86 0.97
N GLU A 105 1.05 -10.61 0.28
CA GLU A 105 2.50 -10.40 0.30
C GLU A 105 2.92 -9.11 -0.42
N THR A 106 2.42 -8.84 -1.64
CA THR A 106 2.65 -7.55 -2.33
C THR A 106 2.08 -6.36 -1.55
N PHE A 107 0.91 -6.50 -0.91
CA PHE A 107 0.32 -5.47 -0.06
C PHE A 107 1.21 -5.17 1.15
N LEU A 108 1.77 -6.21 1.80
CA LEU A 108 2.66 -6.04 2.95
C LEU A 108 4.04 -5.49 2.58
N GLN A 109 4.49 -5.67 1.34
CA GLN A 109 5.74 -5.08 0.84
C GLN A 109 5.60 -3.59 0.49
N HIS A 110 4.39 -3.13 0.17
CA HIS A 110 4.14 -1.75 -0.25
C HIS A 110 3.28 -0.95 0.72
N ALA A 111 2.96 -1.48 1.90
CA ALA A 111 2.13 -0.79 2.88
C ALA A 111 2.84 -0.71 4.23
N ALA A 112 2.73 0.44 4.88
CA ALA A 112 3.24 0.69 6.22
C ALA A 112 2.19 1.39 7.07
N ILE A 113 2.25 1.17 8.37
CA ILE A 113 1.36 1.82 9.33
C ILE A 113 2.05 3.05 9.89
N TYR A 114 1.46 4.21 9.65
CA TYR A 114 1.74 5.46 10.31
C TYR A 114 0.84 5.62 11.53
N THR A 115 1.39 6.09 12.65
CA THR A 115 0.61 6.46 13.84
C THR A 115 0.57 7.97 13.92
N VAL A 116 -0.63 8.55 13.87
CA VAL A 116 -0.85 9.99 13.94
C VAL A 116 -0.32 10.54 15.26
N VAL A 117 0.47 11.60 15.21
CA VAL A 117 1.07 12.24 16.38
C VAL A 117 0.46 13.63 16.65
N PRO A 118 0.70 14.25 17.82
CA PRO A 118 0.20 15.60 18.10
C PRO A 118 0.67 16.61 17.03
N GLY A 119 -0.27 17.41 16.52
CA GLY A 119 0.00 18.42 15.50
C GLY A 119 -0.17 17.95 14.06
N ASP A 120 -0.38 16.65 13.82
CA ASP A 120 -0.72 16.16 12.49
C ASP A 120 -2.12 16.60 12.06
N THR A 121 -2.21 16.95 10.78
CA THR A 121 -3.47 17.01 10.01
C THR A 121 -3.40 15.99 8.87
N LEU A 122 -4.55 15.56 8.36
CA LEU A 122 -4.58 14.65 7.22
C LEU A 122 -3.82 15.21 6.01
N TRP A 123 -3.92 16.52 5.76
CA TRP A 123 -3.16 17.21 4.73
C TRP A 123 -1.66 17.13 4.97
N SER A 124 -1.17 17.41 6.18
CA SER A 124 0.27 17.35 6.49
C SER A 124 0.85 15.93 6.39
N ILE A 125 0.05 14.90 6.68
CA ILE A 125 0.44 13.50 6.52
C ILE A 125 0.54 13.15 5.03
N ALA A 126 -0.49 13.55 4.28
CA ALA A 126 -0.55 13.35 2.84
C ALA A 126 0.65 14.00 2.11
N ASP A 127 0.91 15.27 2.40
CA ASP A 127 2.04 16.04 1.86
C ASP A 127 3.39 15.40 2.21
N ARG A 128 3.60 15.05 3.50
CA ARG A 128 4.82 14.41 3.99
C ARG A 128 5.18 13.14 3.22
N TYR A 129 4.18 12.30 2.93
CA TYR A 129 4.38 11.02 2.26
C TYR A 129 4.13 11.07 0.75
N GLY A 130 3.86 12.26 0.19
CA GLY A 130 3.61 12.44 -1.23
C GLY A 130 2.39 11.67 -1.73
N VAL A 131 1.35 11.52 -0.90
CA VAL A 131 0.09 10.86 -1.27
C VAL A 131 -1.03 11.90 -1.35
N PRO A 132 -1.93 11.86 -2.36
CA PRO A 132 -3.11 12.71 -2.38
C PRO A 132 -4.00 12.49 -1.15
N VAL A 133 -4.57 13.58 -0.61
CA VAL A 133 -5.49 13.49 0.55
C VAL A 133 -6.68 12.58 0.25
N SER A 134 -7.26 12.69 -0.95
CA SER A 134 -8.37 11.83 -1.39
C SER A 134 -8.01 10.35 -1.36
N GLU A 135 -6.81 10.01 -1.85
CA GLU A 135 -6.29 8.65 -1.85
C GLU A 135 -6.08 8.16 -0.42
N LEU A 136 -5.38 8.94 0.41
CA LEU A 136 -5.14 8.60 1.82
C LEU A 136 -6.46 8.36 2.59
N LYS A 137 -7.52 9.13 2.31
CA LYS A 137 -8.86 8.91 2.88
C LYS A 137 -9.47 7.61 2.39
N SER A 138 -9.46 7.40 1.07
CA SER A 138 -10.07 6.21 0.46
C SER A 138 -9.43 4.93 1.01
N LEU A 139 -8.09 4.93 1.09
CA LEU A 139 -7.26 3.84 1.60
C LEU A 139 -7.56 3.52 3.08
N ASN A 140 -7.86 4.54 3.87
CA ASN A 140 -8.10 4.43 5.31
C ASN A 140 -9.57 4.49 5.70
N HIS A 141 -10.48 4.44 4.71
CA HIS A 141 -11.92 4.53 4.89
C HIS A 141 -12.38 5.75 5.71
N LEU A 142 -11.66 6.88 5.59
CA LEU A 142 -11.96 8.12 6.31
C LEU A 142 -13.12 8.85 5.64
N GLN A 143 -14.12 9.23 6.44
CA GLN A 143 -15.30 9.96 5.94
C GLN A 143 -15.04 11.48 5.83
N ASN A 144 -14.08 12.00 6.59
CA ASN A 144 -13.72 13.41 6.63
C ASN A 144 -12.21 13.55 6.85
N ASP A 145 -11.74 14.79 6.97
CA ASP A 145 -10.30 15.09 7.07
C ASP A 145 -9.79 15.06 8.52
N MET A 146 -10.66 14.72 9.48
CA MET A 146 -10.31 14.62 10.88
C MET A 146 -9.51 13.34 11.14
N VAL A 147 -8.34 13.51 11.75
CA VAL A 147 -7.51 12.42 12.26
C VAL A 147 -7.31 12.61 13.76
N LEU A 148 -7.30 11.49 14.49
CA LEU A 148 -7.11 11.49 15.94
C LEU A 148 -5.69 11.09 16.29
N ILE A 149 -5.14 11.68 17.36
CA ILE A 149 -3.82 11.29 17.87
C ILE A 149 -3.85 9.78 18.21
N HIS A 150 -2.79 9.08 17.85
CA HIS A 150 -2.63 7.62 17.91
C HIS A 150 -3.50 6.82 16.93
N GLN A 151 -4.30 7.47 16.08
CA GLN A 151 -4.95 6.79 14.97
C GLN A 151 -3.89 6.18 14.04
N ARG A 152 -4.16 4.96 13.59
CA ARG A 152 -3.26 4.25 12.67
C ARG A 152 -3.78 4.43 11.25
N LEU A 153 -2.92 4.95 10.38
CA LEU A 153 -3.18 5.11 8.95
C LEU A 153 -2.25 4.21 8.16
N ILE A 154 -2.81 3.52 7.19
CA ILE A 154 -2.09 2.81 6.15
C ILE A 154 -1.55 3.84 5.17
N ILE A 155 -0.24 3.79 4.93
CA ILE A 155 0.48 4.52 3.89
C ILE A 155 0.98 3.48 2.90
N MET A 156 0.76 3.70 1.60
CA MET A 156 1.16 2.79 0.54
C MET A 156 2.19 3.38 -0.41
N GLU A 157 2.78 2.49 -1.21
CA GLU A 157 3.69 2.75 -2.33
C GLU A 157 5.06 3.30 -1.90
N ASP A 158 6.13 2.90 -2.61
CA ASP A 158 7.50 3.37 -2.41
C ASP A 158 7.98 3.35 -0.95
N ILE A 159 7.55 2.31 -0.22
CA ILE A 159 7.95 2.08 1.17
C ILE A 159 9.36 1.50 1.18
N ALA A 160 10.29 2.24 1.80
CA ALA A 160 11.63 1.74 2.07
C ALA A 160 11.71 1.24 3.51
N VAL A 161 12.18 0.00 3.68
CA VAL A 161 12.43 -0.62 4.98
C VAL A 161 13.89 -1.02 5.05
N GLN A 162 14.59 -0.55 6.08
CA GLN A 162 16.00 -0.91 6.26
C GLN A 162 16.41 -0.92 7.73
N SER A 163 17.42 -1.72 8.04
CA SER A 163 18.08 -1.67 9.35
C SER A 163 19.09 -0.52 9.37
N ALA A 164 18.98 0.35 10.36
CA ALA A 164 19.86 1.50 10.52
C ALA A 164 20.12 1.82 11.99
N LYS A 165 21.31 2.36 12.28
CA LYS A 165 21.66 2.90 13.58
C LYS A 165 21.19 4.35 13.67
N ILE A 166 20.45 4.70 14.73
CA ILE A 166 20.07 6.09 14.99
C ILE A 166 21.32 6.83 15.47
N ILE A 167 21.64 7.95 14.81
CA ILE A 167 22.76 8.82 15.20
C ILE A 167 22.26 9.88 16.17
N GLY A 168 21.14 10.53 15.86
CA GLY A 168 20.54 11.56 16.71
C GLY A 168 19.59 12.46 15.93
N ALA A 169 19.01 13.45 16.63
CA ALA A 169 18.24 14.52 16.03
C ALA A 169 19.19 15.60 15.49
N ALA A 170 19.06 15.96 14.21
CA ALA A 170 19.76 17.10 13.63
C ALA A 170 19.04 18.42 13.94
N ASP A 171 17.72 18.40 13.95
CA ASP A 171 16.85 19.52 14.28
C ASP A 171 15.50 19.01 14.85
N ASN A 172 14.48 19.87 14.95
CA ASN A 172 13.17 19.51 15.52
C ASN A 172 12.33 18.57 14.64
N PHE A 173 12.71 18.33 13.39
CA PHE A 173 11.98 17.53 12.41
C PHE A 173 12.87 16.61 11.59
N THR A 174 14.16 16.47 11.90
CA THR A 174 15.12 15.65 11.16
C THR A 174 15.91 14.74 12.09
N VAL A 175 15.99 13.46 11.72
CA VAL A 175 16.78 12.44 12.44
C VAL A 175 17.82 11.86 11.50
N GLU A 176 19.04 11.75 11.99
CA GLU A 176 20.16 11.14 11.28
C GLU A 176 20.30 9.65 11.60
N PHE A 177 20.62 8.89 10.57
CA PHE A 177 20.77 7.45 10.61
C PHE A 177 22.07 7.04 9.91
N GLN A 178 22.59 5.87 10.27
CA GLN A 178 23.72 5.24 9.60
C GLN A 178 23.38 3.80 9.23
N ALA A 179 23.56 3.45 7.95
CA ALA A 179 23.42 2.09 7.45
C ALA A 179 24.53 1.78 6.44
N GLY A 180 25.18 0.61 6.56
CA GLY A 180 26.25 0.20 5.66
C GLY A 180 27.42 1.21 5.57
N GLY A 181 27.73 1.90 6.67
CA GLY A 181 28.77 2.93 6.73
C GLY A 181 28.40 4.29 6.11
N ARG A 182 27.18 4.44 5.57
CA ARG A 182 26.67 5.70 5.01
C ARG A 182 25.72 6.38 5.98
N HIS A 183 25.83 7.70 6.09
CA HIS A 183 24.89 8.54 6.82
C HIS A 183 23.77 9.01 5.90
N PHE A 184 22.56 9.10 6.42
CA PHE A 184 21.41 9.69 5.76
C PHE A 184 20.48 10.30 6.80
N ALA A 185 19.66 11.27 6.38
CA ALA A 185 18.72 11.96 7.24
C ALA A 185 17.29 11.72 6.74
N LEU A 186 16.36 11.53 7.68
CA LEU A 186 14.94 11.41 7.39
C LEU A 186 14.17 12.44 8.21
N LYS A 187 13.14 13.01 7.59
CA LYS A 187 12.19 13.89 8.27
C LYS A 187 11.28 13.08 9.20
N VAL A 188 10.89 13.68 10.30
CA VAL A 188 9.94 13.15 11.28
C VAL A 188 8.89 14.22 11.59
N PRO A 189 7.78 13.88 12.26
CA PRO A 189 6.81 14.90 12.67
C PRO A 189 7.42 15.96 13.57
N TYR A 190 6.95 17.20 13.42
CA TYR A 190 7.51 18.35 14.13
C TYR A 190 7.48 18.11 15.64
N GLY A 191 8.63 18.27 16.30
CA GLY A 191 8.77 18.08 17.75
C GLY A 191 9.03 16.64 18.18
N THR A 192 8.98 15.65 17.27
CA THR A 192 9.23 14.24 17.62
C THR A 192 10.70 13.83 17.52
N ALA A 193 11.55 14.63 16.84
CA ALA A 193 12.97 14.31 16.67
C ALA A 193 13.70 14.04 18.00
N GLN A 194 13.36 14.80 19.04
CA GLN A 194 13.95 14.66 20.38
C GLN A 194 13.64 13.31 21.05
N GLU A 195 12.55 12.64 20.67
CA GLU A 195 12.26 11.29 21.15
C GLU A 195 13.26 10.28 20.61
N TYR A 196 13.68 10.47 19.36
CA TYR A 196 14.68 9.63 18.70
C TYR A 196 16.10 9.93 19.19
N GLN A 197 16.39 11.16 19.63
CA GLN A 197 17.68 11.49 20.27
C GLN A 197 17.98 10.57 21.46
N ARG A 198 16.96 10.21 22.26
CA ARG A 198 17.09 9.28 23.40
C ARG A 198 17.40 7.84 22.98
N LEU A 199 17.25 7.53 21.69
CA LEU A 199 17.54 6.23 21.08
C LEU A 199 18.86 6.24 20.29
N ALA A 200 19.61 7.33 20.31
CA ALA A 200 20.91 7.43 19.66
C ALA A 200 21.83 6.25 20.06
N GLY A 201 22.51 5.70 19.06
CA GLY A 201 23.35 4.53 19.21
C GLY A 201 22.64 3.18 18.98
N LYS A 202 21.30 3.13 19.02
CA LYS A 202 20.55 1.88 18.83
C LYS A 202 20.34 1.58 17.34
N THR A 203 20.44 0.30 17.00
CA THR A 203 20.02 -0.22 15.69
C THR A 203 18.52 -0.49 15.71
N VAL A 204 17.83 -0.05 14.68
CA VAL A 204 16.38 -0.17 14.52
C VAL A 204 16.05 -0.58 13.09
N ILE A 205 14.83 -1.07 12.87
CA ILE A 205 14.24 -1.14 11.52
C ILE A 205 13.49 0.17 11.31
N VAL A 206 13.93 0.96 10.33
CA VAL A 206 13.27 2.20 9.92
C VAL A 206 12.45 1.94 8.66
N THR A 207 11.17 2.31 8.74
CA THR A 207 10.25 2.32 7.60
C THR A 207 10.02 3.77 7.19
N HIS A 208 10.28 4.12 5.93
CA HIS A 208 10.16 5.51 5.46
C HIS A 208 9.66 5.59 4.02
N LYS A 209 9.04 6.73 3.68
CA LYS A 209 8.61 7.10 2.32
C LYS A 209 8.88 8.57 2.10
N ASN A 210 9.26 8.96 0.88
CA ASN A 210 9.43 10.36 0.49
C ASN A 210 10.35 11.15 1.47
N GLY A 211 11.46 10.53 1.87
CA GLY A 211 12.41 11.12 2.82
C GLY A 211 11.89 11.32 4.24
N SER A 212 10.74 10.73 4.60
CA SER A 212 10.10 10.88 5.91
C SER A 212 9.87 9.53 6.59
N VAL A 213 10.15 9.44 7.89
CA VAL A 213 9.92 8.25 8.71
C VAL A 213 8.42 8.00 8.87
N ILE A 214 7.99 6.77 8.57
CA ILE A 214 6.63 6.29 8.83
C ILE A 214 6.56 5.63 10.20
N ASN A 215 7.48 4.71 10.49
CA ASN A 215 7.60 4.08 11.81
C ASN A 215 9.02 3.55 12.04
N ILE A 216 9.33 3.26 13.30
CA ILE A 216 10.58 2.65 13.73
C ILE A 216 10.28 1.48 14.67
N GLN A 217 10.88 0.33 14.40
CA GLN A 217 10.77 -0.88 15.22
C GLN A 217 12.12 -1.18 15.90
N LYS A 218 12.05 -1.56 17.17
CA LYS A 218 13.22 -1.87 18.02
C LYS A 218 13.56 -3.36 17.97
#